data_AF-A0A4U3AAL4-F1
#
_entry.id   AF-A0A4U3AAL4-F1
#
_cell.length_a   1.000
_cell.length_b   1.000
_cell.length_c   1.000
_cell.angle_alpha   90.00
_cell.angle_beta   90.00
_cell.angle_gamma   90.00
#
_symmetry.space_group_name_H-M   'P 1'
#
loop_
_entity.id
_entity.type
_entity.pdbx_description
1 polymer ?
#
loop_
_entity_poly.entity_id
_entity_poly.type
_entity_poly.pdbx_seq_one_letter_code
_entity_poly.pdbx_strand_id
1 'polypeptide(L)'
;EDVVFQELDWNRINPATGPVYIKGAEPGDILAVTIEKIKIAEQGVLTTGANLGVMGEELNENTVKIVLIHNEHVLFSNELQIPINPMIGVIGTAPKEESISCGTPHDHGGNMDCKEIKEGTTLLLPVNVPGALLALGDLHAAMGDGEIGVSGVEVAGEVTVTVHIIKGKKWPLPMAIQKEKIMTLASEQLLDDAANRAVRNMVIFLHEEL
;
A
#
# COMPACT_ATOMS: atom_id res chain seq x y z
N GLU A 1 24.88 -2.35 14.70
CA GLU A 1 25.51 -3.40 13.89
C GLU A 1 24.75 -3.45 12.59
N ASP A 2 25.44 -3.24 11.47
CA ASP A 2 24.84 -3.20 10.14
C ASP A 2 24.39 -4.61 9.77
N VAL A 3 23.08 -4.81 9.62
CA VAL A 3 22.53 -6.08 9.15
C VAL A 3 22.97 -6.25 7.69
N VAL A 4 23.66 -7.35 7.39
CA VAL A 4 24.18 -7.61 6.04
C VAL A 4 23.00 -7.99 5.15
N PHE A 5 22.77 -7.21 4.09
CA PHE A 5 21.66 -7.36 3.13
C PHE A 5 21.48 -8.80 2.57
N GLN A 6 22.55 -9.60 2.55
CA GLN A 6 22.55 -10.98 2.04
C GLN A 6 21.88 -12.00 2.99
N GLU A 7 21.58 -11.64 4.23
CA GLU A 7 20.96 -12.56 5.22
C GLU A 7 19.42 -12.49 5.27
N LEU A 8 18.79 -11.63 4.46
CA LEU A 8 17.34 -11.53 4.37
C LEU A 8 16.74 -12.75 3.65
N ASP A 9 15.79 -13.43 4.29
CA ASP A 9 14.98 -14.47 3.66
C ASP A 9 13.92 -13.82 2.75
N TRP A 10 14.23 -13.75 1.46
CA TRP A 10 13.37 -13.17 0.43
C TRP A 10 12.01 -13.88 0.29
N ASN A 11 11.81 -15.07 0.85
CA ASN A 11 10.50 -15.73 0.87
C ASN A 11 9.56 -15.18 1.95
N ARG A 12 10.05 -14.29 2.82
CA ARG A 12 9.31 -13.74 3.97
C ARG A 12 9.15 -12.22 3.90
N ILE A 13 9.35 -11.62 2.74
CA ILE A 13 9.12 -10.19 2.49
C ILE A 13 7.62 -9.90 2.28
N ASN A 14 7.24 -8.64 2.48
CA ASN A 14 5.87 -8.11 2.36
C ASN A 14 4.80 -8.97 3.07
N PRO A 15 4.97 -9.33 4.35
CA PRO A 15 3.97 -10.10 5.08
C PRO A 15 2.69 -9.26 5.27
N ALA A 16 1.57 -9.79 4.80
CA ALA A 16 0.24 -9.23 5.04
C ALA A 16 -0.47 -10.01 6.16
N THR A 17 -0.89 -9.32 7.21
CA THR A 17 -1.72 -9.88 8.29
C THR A 17 -3.12 -10.17 7.75
N GLY A 18 -3.56 -11.43 7.87
CA GLY A 18 -4.84 -11.91 7.33
C GLY A 18 -4.76 -13.39 6.92
N PRO A 19 -5.69 -13.86 6.05
CA PRO A 19 -6.85 -13.12 5.57
C PRO A 19 -7.98 -13.08 6.61
N VAL A 20 -8.66 -11.93 6.68
CA VAL A 20 -9.88 -11.74 7.46
C VAL A 20 -11.10 -12.06 6.58
N TYR A 21 -11.92 -12.99 7.03
CA TYR A 21 -13.17 -13.35 6.35
C TYR A 21 -14.32 -12.40 6.74
N ILE A 22 -14.88 -11.70 5.77
CA ILE A 22 -15.97 -10.73 5.98
C ILE A 22 -17.32 -11.38 5.70
N LYS A 23 -18.07 -11.68 6.76
CA LYS A 23 -19.38 -12.34 6.65
C LYS A 23 -20.36 -11.51 5.79
N GLY A 24 -20.90 -12.12 4.74
CA GLY A 24 -21.89 -11.52 3.83
C GLY A 24 -21.30 -10.86 2.58
N ALA A 25 -19.98 -10.80 2.46
CA ALA A 25 -19.30 -10.37 1.24
C ALA A 25 -19.31 -11.50 0.20
N GLU A 26 -19.81 -11.20 -0.99
CA GLU A 26 -19.98 -12.13 -2.11
C GLU A 26 -19.32 -11.58 -3.38
N PRO A 27 -18.89 -12.44 -4.32
CA PRO A 27 -18.29 -12.00 -5.57
C PRO A 27 -19.15 -10.97 -6.32
N GLY A 28 -18.54 -9.85 -6.70
CA GLY A 28 -19.20 -8.71 -7.35
C GLY A 28 -19.60 -7.58 -6.40
N ASP A 29 -19.46 -7.77 -5.09
CA ASP A 29 -19.55 -6.67 -4.13
C ASP A 29 -18.29 -5.81 -4.12
N ILE A 30 -18.37 -4.67 -3.44
CA ILE A 30 -17.24 -3.80 -3.13
C ILE A 30 -17.03 -3.79 -1.63
N LEU A 31 -15.79 -4.00 -1.19
CA LEU A 31 -15.38 -3.86 0.20
C LEU A 31 -14.86 -2.44 0.42
N ALA A 32 -15.55 -1.66 1.25
CA ALA A 32 -15.10 -0.35 1.68
C ALA A 32 -14.36 -0.49 3.01
N VAL A 33 -13.07 -0.15 3.03
CA VAL A 33 -12.18 -0.25 4.18
C VAL A 33 -11.75 1.15 4.58
N THR A 34 -12.35 1.68 5.65
CA THR A 34 -11.98 2.98 6.24
C THR A 34 -10.83 2.79 7.21
N ILE A 35 -9.74 3.51 6.99
CA ILE A 35 -8.54 3.49 7.83
C ILE A 35 -8.76 4.49 8.96
N GLU A 36 -9.07 3.97 10.15
CA GLU A 36 -9.40 4.80 11.31
C GLU A 36 -8.14 5.29 12.02
N LYS A 37 -7.15 4.40 12.15
CA LYS A 37 -5.91 4.68 12.88
C LYS A 37 -4.75 3.81 12.41
N ILE A 38 -3.56 4.39 12.33
CA ILE A 38 -2.28 3.74 12.09
C ILE A 38 -1.36 4.12 13.25
N LYS A 39 -0.92 3.13 14.03
CA LYS A 39 0.16 3.30 15.00
C LYS A 39 1.40 2.62 14.45
N ILE A 40 2.53 3.29 14.52
CA ILE A 40 3.81 2.77 14.05
C ILE A 40 4.79 2.60 15.22
N ALA A 41 5.75 1.70 15.06
CA ALA A 41 6.87 1.55 15.98
C ALA A 41 7.78 2.79 15.97
N GLU A 42 8.60 2.94 17.02
CA GLU A 42 9.55 4.05 17.15
C GLU A 42 10.87 3.84 16.38
N GLN A 43 10.96 2.77 15.59
CA GLN A 43 12.12 2.44 14.77
C GLN A 43 11.65 1.99 13.40
N GLY A 44 12.27 2.55 12.36
CA GLY A 44 12.08 2.13 10.98
C GLY A 44 13.37 1.68 10.31
N VAL A 45 13.22 1.06 9.15
CA VAL A 45 14.32 0.54 8.34
C VAL A 45 14.17 1.08 6.92
N LEU A 46 15.27 1.56 6.36
CA LEU A 46 15.39 1.90 4.95
C LEU A 46 16.34 0.92 4.29
N THR A 47 16.02 0.49 3.08
CA THR A 47 16.92 -0.35 2.28
C THR A 47 17.00 0.20 0.86
N THR A 48 18.20 0.19 0.28
CA THR A 48 18.41 0.50 -1.14
C THR A 48 19.70 -0.15 -1.61
N GLY A 49 19.97 -0.18 -2.92
CA GLY A 49 21.19 -0.80 -3.41
C GLY A 49 21.30 -0.93 -4.92
N ALA A 50 22.36 -1.59 -5.35
CA ALA A 50 22.64 -1.81 -6.76
C ALA A 50 21.50 -2.60 -7.42
N ASN A 51 20.99 -2.09 -8.54
CA ASN A 51 19.86 -2.64 -9.30
C ASN A 51 18.49 -2.62 -8.57
N LEU A 52 18.34 -1.80 -7.53
CA LEU A 52 17.08 -1.64 -6.79
C LEU A 52 16.46 -0.26 -7.02
N GLY A 53 15.16 -0.23 -7.30
CA GLY A 53 14.43 1.02 -7.58
C GLY A 53 14.92 1.74 -8.83
N VAL A 54 14.51 3.00 -8.98
CA VAL A 54 14.89 3.87 -10.12
C VAL A 54 16.38 4.26 -10.05
N MET A 55 16.90 4.39 -8.83
CA MET A 55 18.29 4.83 -8.59
C MET A 55 19.32 3.70 -8.69
N GLY A 56 18.88 2.45 -8.90
CA GLY A 56 19.70 1.26 -8.71
C GLY A 56 20.94 1.17 -9.60
N GLU A 57 20.92 1.76 -10.80
CA GLU A 57 22.09 1.77 -11.71
C GLU A 57 23.21 2.70 -11.23
N GLU A 58 22.89 3.68 -10.38
CA GLU A 58 23.86 4.66 -9.86
C GLU A 58 24.47 4.25 -8.50
N LEU A 59 24.00 3.13 -7.94
CA LEU A 59 24.43 2.61 -6.65
C LEU A 59 25.37 1.42 -6.85
N ASN A 60 26.48 1.43 -6.10
CA ASN A 60 27.50 0.38 -6.19
C ASN A 60 27.44 -0.63 -5.02
N GLU A 61 26.64 -0.33 -3.99
CA GLU A 61 26.55 -1.14 -2.77
C GLU A 61 25.13 -1.13 -2.20
N ASN A 62 24.77 -2.22 -1.52
CA ASN A 62 23.49 -2.32 -0.83
C ASN A 62 23.62 -1.71 0.57
N THR A 63 22.70 -0.83 0.91
CA THR A 63 22.69 -0.11 2.18
C THR A 63 21.41 -0.41 2.93
N VAL A 64 21.56 -0.72 4.22
CA VAL A 64 20.46 -0.80 5.18
C VAL A 64 20.69 0.30 6.21
N LYS A 65 19.66 1.07 6.52
CA LYS A 65 19.74 2.11 7.54
C LYS A 65 18.58 2.00 8.51
N ILE A 66 18.91 1.74 9.77
CA ILE A 66 17.96 1.79 10.87
C ILE A 66 17.84 3.25 11.31
N VAL A 67 16.61 3.75 11.40
CA VAL A 67 16.29 5.13 11.81
C VAL A 67 15.34 5.10 13.00
N LEU A 68 15.50 6.08 13.90
CA LEU A 68 14.58 6.28 15.01
C LEU A 68 13.46 7.25 14.61
N ILE A 69 12.28 7.03 15.17
CA ILE A 69 11.10 7.88 14.97
C ILE A 69 10.76 8.49 16.33
N HIS A 70 10.76 9.82 16.39
CA HIS A 70 10.52 10.57 17.61
C HIS A 70 9.82 11.89 17.31
N ASN A 71 8.85 12.27 18.14
CA ASN A 71 8.06 13.50 17.99
C ASN A 71 7.54 13.73 16.56
N GLU A 72 6.88 12.74 15.96
CA GLU A 72 6.34 12.80 14.60
C GLU A 72 7.39 12.99 13.49
N HIS A 73 8.65 12.65 13.74
CA HIS A 73 9.72 12.77 12.75
C HIS A 73 10.59 11.51 12.71
N VAL A 74 11.01 11.13 11.50
CA VAL A 74 12.11 10.20 11.27
C VAL A 74 13.42 10.96 11.44
N LEU A 75 14.27 10.53 12.37
CA LEU A 75 15.60 11.09 12.60
C LEU A 75 16.58 10.47 11.60
N PHE A 76 16.62 11.01 10.39
CA PHE A 76 17.47 10.47 9.32
C PHE A 76 18.96 10.73 9.59
N SER A 77 19.32 11.90 10.11
CA SER A 77 20.67 12.21 10.56
C SER A 77 20.63 13.21 11.72
N ASN A 78 21.80 13.64 12.22
CA ASN A 78 21.87 14.70 13.23
C ASN A 78 21.31 16.05 12.73
N GLU A 79 21.19 16.22 11.42
CA GLU A 79 20.83 17.49 10.77
C GLU A 79 19.48 17.39 10.04
N LEU A 80 19.10 16.18 9.58
CA LEU A 80 17.89 15.96 8.80
C LEU A 80 16.86 15.17 9.59
N GLN A 81 15.70 15.80 9.76
CA GLN A 81 14.50 15.20 10.31
C GLN A 81 13.39 15.27 9.25
N ILE A 82 12.70 14.16 9.03
CA ILE A 82 11.66 14.04 8.01
C ILE A 82 10.32 13.84 8.74
N PRO A 83 9.31 14.70 8.52
CA PRO A 83 7.99 14.50 9.11
C PRO A 83 7.41 13.16 8.68
N ILE A 84 6.76 12.45 9.62
CA ILE A 84 6.08 11.20 9.28
C ILE A 84 4.81 11.44 8.46
N ASN A 85 4.50 10.51 7.57
CA ASN A 85 3.23 10.43 6.86
C ASN A 85 2.76 8.96 6.83
N PRO A 86 2.33 8.40 7.98
CA PRO A 86 2.07 6.97 8.11
C PRO A 86 1.04 6.47 7.09
N MET A 87 1.35 5.35 6.45
CA MET A 87 0.53 4.76 5.39
C MET A 87 0.62 3.23 5.38
N ILE A 88 -0.26 2.60 4.60
CA ILE A 88 -0.29 1.16 4.34
C ILE A 88 0.16 0.92 2.89
N GLY A 89 1.29 0.26 2.67
CA GLY A 89 1.81 -0.10 1.35
C GLY A 89 1.04 -1.28 0.74
N VAL A 90 0.84 -2.33 1.54
CA VAL A 90 0.14 -3.55 1.13
C VAL A 90 -1.24 -3.64 1.77
N ILE A 91 -2.29 -3.56 0.95
CA ILE A 91 -3.66 -3.85 1.38
C ILE A 91 -4.50 -4.36 0.20
N GLY A 92 -5.21 -5.47 0.40
CA GLY A 92 -5.96 -6.09 -0.69
C GLY A 92 -6.93 -7.18 -0.26
N THR A 93 -7.79 -7.57 -1.19
CA THR A 93 -8.68 -8.73 -1.10
C THR A 93 -8.14 -9.88 -1.94
N ALA A 94 -8.62 -11.11 -1.75
CA ALA A 94 -8.14 -12.21 -2.57
C ALA A 94 -8.56 -12.02 -4.04
N PRO A 95 -7.65 -12.30 -5.01
CA PRO A 95 -7.99 -12.34 -6.43
C PRO A 95 -8.94 -13.50 -6.74
N LYS A 96 -9.61 -13.43 -7.90
CA LYS A 96 -10.54 -14.49 -8.36
C LYS A 96 -9.82 -15.76 -8.80
N GLU A 97 -8.65 -15.61 -9.41
CA GLU A 97 -7.94 -16.67 -10.13
C GLU A 97 -6.68 -17.10 -9.36
N GLU A 98 -5.51 -16.99 -9.99
CA GLU A 98 -4.24 -17.39 -9.42
C GLU A 98 -3.83 -16.49 -8.25
N SER A 99 -3.03 -17.06 -7.34
CA SER A 99 -2.43 -16.31 -6.24
C SER A 99 -1.44 -15.28 -6.80
N ILE A 100 -1.57 -14.03 -6.37
CA ILE A 100 -0.63 -12.95 -6.68
C ILE A 100 0.22 -12.69 -5.43
N SER A 101 1.53 -12.49 -5.60
CA SER A 101 2.45 -12.17 -4.51
C SER A 101 2.02 -10.88 -3.79
N CYS A 102 2.19 -10.83 -2.46
CA CYS A 102 1.94 -9.61 -1.69
C CYS A 102 2.77 -8.41 -2.14
N GLY A 103 3.91 -8.64 -2.81
CA GLY A 103 4.77 -7.60 -3.41
C GLY A 103 4.38 -7.20 -4.84
N THR A 104 3.20 -7.58 -5.34
CA THR A 104 2.74 -7.20 -6.67
C THR A 104 1.34 -6.57 -6.57
N PRO A 105 1.16 -5.29 -6.97
CA PRO A 105 -0.17 -4.72 -7.01
C PRO A 105 -0.96 -5.23 -8.21
N HIS A 106 -2.27 -5.27 -8.06
CA HIS A 106 -3.21 -5.57 -9.14
C HIS A 106 -4.60 -5.00 -8.78
N ASP A 107 -5.61 -5.31 -9.59
CA ASP A 107 -7.01 -4.89 -9.36
C ASP A 107 -7.59 -5.30 -7.99
N HIS A 108 -6.98 -6.27 -7.31
CA HIS A 108 -7.38 -6.69 -5.96
C HIS A 108 -6.74 -5.85 -4.83
N GLY A 109 -5.95 -4.83 -5.17
CA GLY A 109 -5.09 -4.09 -4.25
C GLY A 109 -3.68 -4.67 -4.26
N GLY A 110 -3.17 -5.06 -3.09
CA GLY A 110 -1.80 -5.57 -2.94
C GLY A 110 -0.81 -4.44 -2.67
N ASN A 111 0.41 -4.57 -3.21
CA ASN A 111 1.55 -3.66 -3.02
C ASN A 111 1.40 -2.33 -3.78
N MET A 112 0.42 -1.52 -3.40
CA MET A 112 0.06 -0.31 -4.14
C MET A 112 0.97 0.88 -3.84
N ASP A 113 1.62 0.87 -2.66
CA ASP A 113 2.56 1.91 -2.21
C ASP A 113 2.06 3.32 -2.52
N CYS A 114 0.80 3.54 -2.17
CA CYS A 114 0.12 4.80 -2.37
C CYS A 114 0.00 5.52 -1.04
N LYS A 115 0.74 6.62 -0.85
CA LYS A 115 0.73 7.44 0.38
C LYS A 115 -0.63 8.02 0.77
N GLU A 116 -1.61 7.92 -0.12
CA GLU A 116 -2.98 8.32 0.16
C GLU A 116 -3.78 7.24 0.89
N ILE A 117 -3.25 6.02 1.03
CA ILE A 117 -3.80 4.95 1.86
C ILE A 117 -3.32 5.18 3.31
N LYS A 118 -3.87 6.22 3.92
CA LYS A 118 -3.55 6.72 5.26
C LYS A 118 -4.80 6.92 6.11
N GLU A 119 -4.63 7.24 7.39
CA GLU A 119 -5.73 7.58 8.29
C GLU A 119 -6.74 8.56 7.65
N GLY A 120 -8.04 8.28 7.83
CA GLY A 120 -9.14 9.04 7.24
C GLY A 120 -9.50 8.68 5.80
N THR A 121 -8.77 7.75 5.18
CA THR A 121 -9.07 7.25 3.82
C THR A 121 -9.98 6.04 3.87
N THR A 122 -10.97 5.99 2.97
CA THR A 122 -11.74 4.79 2.68
C THR A 122 -11.28 4.20 1.36
N LEU A 123 -10.65 3.04 1.42
CA LEU A 123 -10.21 2.27 0.26
C LEU A 123 -11.33 1.32 -0.18
N LEU A 124 -11.68 1.36 -1.46
CA LEU A 124 -12.65 0.47 -2.09
C LEU A 124 -11.90 -0.63 -2.84
N LEU A 125 -12.18 -1.88 -2.49
CA LEU A 125 -11.56 -3.08 -3.06
C LEU A 125 -12.63 -4.02 -3.63
N PRO A 126 -12.34 -4.79 -4.69
CA PRO A 126 -13.29 -5.74 -5.23
C PRO A 126 -13.47 -6.93 -4.29
N VAL A 127 -14.69 -7.46 -4.19
CA VAL A 127 -14.91 -8.79 -3.64
C VAL A 127 -14.94 -9.77 -4.80
N ASN A 128 -13.88 -10.56 -4.95
CA ASN A 128 -13.77 -11.55 -6.03
C ASN A 128 -14.11 -12.97 -5.57
N VAL A 129 -14.05 -13.21 -4.26
CA VAL A 129 -14.30 -14.51 -3.62
C VAL A 129 -15.21 -14.32 -2.39
N PRO A 130 -15.93 -15.38 -1.95
CA PRO A 130 -16.72 -15.31 -0.72
C PRO A 130 -15.88 -14.86 0.47
N GLY A 131 -16.40 -13.88 1.20
CA GLY A 131 -15.74 -13.32 2.38
C GLY A 131 -14.65 -12.28 2.09
N ALA A 132 -14.38 -11.96 0.82
CA ALA A 132 -13.36 -11.02 0.33
C ALA A 132 -11.90 -11.40 0.65
N LEU A 133 -11.62 -11.96 1.84
CA LEU A 133 -10.30 -12.35 2.34
C LEU A 133 -9.33 -11.15 2.40
N LEU A 134 -9.72 -10.14 3.19
CA LEU A 134 -8.93 -8.92 3.37
C LEU A 134 -7.61 -9.21 4.11
N ALA A 135 -6.49 -8.72 3.58
CA ALA A 135 -5.20 -8.73 4.26
C ALA A 135 -4.51 -7.36 4.09
N LEU A 136 -3.68 -6.98 5.07
CA LEU A 136 -2.89 -5.75 5.02
C LEU A 136 -1.56 -5.91 5.76
N GLY A 137 -0.55 -5.15 5.36
CA GLY A 137 0.78 -5.14 5.93
C GLY A 137 1.59 -3.97 5.41
N ASP A 138 2.92 -4.06 5.54
CA ASP A 138 3.86 -3.14 4.90
C ASP A 138 3.58 -1.67 5.26
N LEU A 139 3.72 -1.33 6.54
CA LEU A 139 3.49 0.04 6.98
C LEU A 139 4.75 0.87 6.75
N HIS A 140 4.57 2.09 6.26
CA HIS A 140 5.65 3.06 6.14
C HIS A 140 5.41 4.20 7.13
N ALA A 141 6.46 4.58 7.87
CA ALA A 141 6.42 5.79 8.69
C ALA A 141 6.52 7.05 7.83
N ALA A 142 7.30 6.98 6.75
CA ALA A 142 7.38 8.02 5.75
C ALA A 142 7.68 7.45 4.38
N MET A 143 7.01 7.96 3.35
CA MET A 143 7.24 7.58 1.95
C MET A 143 6.82 8.71 1.00
N GLY A 144 7.62 8.92 -0.05
CA GLY A 144 7.33 9.86 -1.13
C GLY A 144 6.59 9.21 -2.30
N ASP A 145 6.06 10.01 -3.23
CA ASP A 145 5.46 9.46 -4.46
C ASP A 145 6.53 8.78 -5.32
N GLY A 146 6.21 7.57 -5.77
CA GLY A 146 7.04 6.79 -6.69
C GLY A 146 8.10 5.91 -6.04
N GLU A 147 8.30 6.00 -4.71
CA GLU A 147 9.18 5.09 -3.94
C GLU A 147 10.52 4.77 -4.64
N ILE A 148 11.16 5.80 -5.20
CA ILE A 148 12.22 5.65 -6.19
C ILE A 148 13.47 4.90 -5.68
N GLY A 149 13.63 4.82 -4.36
CA GLY A 149 14.74 4.17 -3.67
C GLY A 149 14.56 2.67 -3.43
N VAL A 150 13.40 2.10 -3.77
CA VAL A 150 12.91 0.72 -3.49
C VAL A 150 12.18 0.50 -2.17
N SER A 151 12.32 1.40 -1.20
CA SER A 151 11.62 1.27 0.09
C SER A 151 11.15 2.62 0.61
N GLY A 152 10.09 2.58 1.42
CA GLY A 152 9.77 3.64 2.37
C GLY A 152 10.65 3.54 3.63
N VAL A 153 10.24 4.25 4.68
CA VAL A 153 10.71 3.98 6.04
C VAL A 153 9.85 2.83 6.60
N GLU A 154 10.31 1.60 6.38
CA GLU A 154 9.62 0.36 6.75
C GLU A 154 9.46 0.23 8.26
N VAL A 155 8.23 0.02 8.74
CA VAL A 155 7.92 -0.06 10.17
C VAL A 155 6.91 -1.17 10.49
N ALA A 156 7.07 -1.77 11.66
CA ALA A 156 6.00 -2.53 12.29
C ALA A 156 4.94 -1.58 12.87
N GLY A 157 3.71 -2.06 13.04
CA GLY A 157 2.66 -1.25 13.64
C GLY A 157 1.32 -1.96 13.78
N GLU A 158 0.30 -1.18 14.12
CA GLU A 158 -1.09 -1.60 14.27
C GLU A 158 -1.99 -0.72 13.41
N VAL A 159 -2.94 -1.32 12.69
CA VAL A 159 -3.96 -0.60 11.94
C VAL A 159 -5.34 -0.92 12.51
N THR A 160 -6.13 0.11 12.77
CA THR A 160 -7.57 0.00 13.05
C THR A 160 -8.33 0.37 11.79
N VAL A 161 -9.20 -0.54 11.33
CA VAL A 161 -10.05 -0.32 10.15
C VAL A 161 -11.52 -0.59 10.45
N THR A 162 -12.40 0.15 9.79
CA THR A 162 -13.84 -0.14 9.69
C THR A 162 -14.13 -0.71 8.31
N VAL A 163 -14.91 -1.78 8.24
CA VAL A 163 -15.21 -2.48 6.98
C VAL A 163 -16.71 -2.49 6.70
N HIS A 164 -17.09 -2.08 5.49
CA HIS A 164 -18.45 -2.12 4.99
C HIS A 164 -18.53 -2.84 3.64
N ILE A 165 -19.68 -3.47 3.37
CA ILE A 165 -19.97 -4.10 2.07
C ILE A 165 -20.92 -3.18 1.30
N ILE A 166 -20.53 -2.81 0.08
CA ILE A 166 -21.38 -2.08 -0.86
C ILE A 166 -21.87 -3.09 -1.90
N LYS A 167 -23.20 -3.23 -1.99
CA LYS A 167 -23.89 -4.15 -2.91
C LYS A 167 -24.33 -3.41 -4.18
N GLY A 168 -24.30 -4.10 -5.32
CA GLY A 168 -24.97 -3.66 -6.55
C GLY A 168 -24.32 -2.49 -7.30
N LYS A 169 -23.08 -2.13 -6.96
CA LYS A 169 -22.29 -1.13 -7.69
C LYS A 169 -21.25 -1.81 -8.57
N LYS A 170 -20.92 -1.20 -9.70
CA LYS A 170 -19.94 -1.71 -10.69
C LYS A 170 -18.80 -0.72 -10.94
N TRP A 171 -18.42 0.00 -9.90
CA TRP A 171 -17.35 0.99 -9.99
C TRP A 171 -16.03 0.34 -10.40
N PRO A 172 -15.17 1.06 -11.13
CA PRO A 172 -13.80 0.62 -11.34
C PRO A 172 -13.04 0.64 -10.02
N LEU A 173 -12.26 -0.40 -9.75
CA LEU A 173 -11.54 -0.59 -8.48
C LEU A 173 -10.07 -0.95 -8.76
N PRO A 174 -9.13 -0.66 -7.83
CA PRO A 174 -9.34 -0.01 -6.54
C PRO A 174 -9.58 1.50 -6.60
N MET A 175 -10.21 2.06 -5.57
CA MET A 175 -10.40 3.51 -5.41
C MET A 175 -10.14 3.95 -3.98
N ALA A 176 -9.58 5.14 -3.79
CA ALA A 176 -9.43 5.76 -2.48
C ALA A 176 -10.33 7.00 -2.38
N ILE A 177 -11.11 7.09 -1.30
CA ILE A 177 -12.00 8.22 -1.01
C ILE A 177 -11.54 8.89 0.27
N GLN A 178 -11.38 10.21 0.19
CA GLN A 178 -11.17 11.09 1.33
C GLN A 178 -12.19 12.24 1.28
N LYS A 179 -12.22 13.09 2.31
CA LYS A 179 -13.22 14.16 2.46
C LYS A 179 -13.38 15.06 1.22
N GLU A 180 -12.29 15.35 0.52
CA GLU A 180 -12.26 16.33 -0.59
C GLU A 180 -11.78 15.73 -1.92
N LYS A 181 -11.52 14.41 -1.95
CA LYS A 181 -10.98 13.76 -3.16
C LYS A 181 -11.43 12.32 -3.30
N ILE A 182 -11.68 11.95 -4.55
CA ILE A 182 -11.89 10.58 -5.01
C ILE A 182 -10.76 10.29 -5.97
N MET A 183 -10.08 9.17 -5.78
CA MET A 183 -8.90 8.76 -6.53
C MET A 183 -9.14 7.35 -7.06
N THR A 184 -9.13 7.18 -8.37
CA THR A 184 -9.08 5.86 -9.00
C THR A 184 -7.63 5.41 -9.08
N LEU A 185 -7.37 4.20 -8.61
CA LEU A 185 -6.04 3.61 -8.58
C LEU A 185 -5.96 2.54 -9.67
N ALA A 186 -4.80 2.44 -10.31
CA ALA A 186 -4.54 1.44 -11.32
C ALA A 186 -3.05 1.07 -11.30
N SER A 187 -2.78 -0.21 -11.50
CA SER A 187 -1.43 -0.74 -11.62
C SER A 187 -1.31 -1.44 -12.96
N GLU A 188 -0.21 -1.15 -13.65
CA GLU A 188 0.16 -1.70 -14.95
C GLU A 188 1.68 -1.85 -14.99
N GLN A 189 2.19 -2.58 -15.98
CA GLN A 189 3.63 -2.72 -16.16
C GLN A 189 4.33 -1.38 -16.46
N LEU A 190 3.67 -0.47 -17.17
CA LEU A 190 4.18 0.85 -17.51
C LEU A 190 3.39 1.95 -16.81
N LEU A 191 4.09 2.97 -16.30
CA LEU A 191 3.46 4.10 -15.62
C LEU A 191 2.48 4.86 -16.51
N ASP A 192 2.78 5.00 -17.81
CA ASP A 192 1.87 5.63 -18.78
C ASP A 192 0.56 4.86 -18.91
N ASP A 193 0.60 3.53 -18.92
CA ASP A 193 -0.58 2.68 -19.00
C ASP A 193 -1.39 2.74 -17.71
N ALA A 194 -0.72 2.71 -16.55
CA ALA A 194 -1.35 2.86 -15.24
C ALA A 194 -2.06 4.22 -15.13
N ALA A 195 -1.39 5.30 -15.54
CA ALA A 195 -1.97 6.65 -15.55
C ALA A 195 -3.18 6.74 -16.49
N ASN A 196 -3.06 6.20 -17.72
CA ASN A 196 -4.16 6.16 -18.67
C ASN A 196 -5.37 5.38 -18.13
N ARG A 197 -5.14 4.22 -17.49
CA ARG A 197 -6.19 3.39 -16.90
C ARG A 197 -6.86 4.08 -15.71
N ALA A 198 -6.08 4.69 -14.81
CA ALA A 198 -6.61 5.45 -13.69
C ALA A 198 -7.55 6.58 -14.14
N VAL A 199 -7.16 7.35 -15.18
CA VAL A 199 -8.00 8.41 -15.74
C VAL A 199 -9.27 7.85 -16.37
N ARG A 200 -9.17 6.80 -17.19
CA ARG A 200 -10.36 6.17 -17.81
C ARG A 200 -11.32 5.62 -16.76
N ASN A 201 -10.80 5.01 -15.70
CA ASN A 201 -11.59 4.56 -14.56
C ASN A 201 -12.36 5.74 -13.93
N MET A 202 -11.72 6.90 -13.74
CA MET A 202 -12.42 8.08 -13.20
C MET A 202 -13.53 8.55 -14.14
N VAL A 203 -13.28 8.57 -15.45
CA VAL A 203 -14.30 8.93 -16.45
C VAL A 203 -15.51 7.99 -16.38
N ILE A 204 -15.28 6.68 -16.26
CA ILE A 204 -16.34 5.67 -16.12
C ILE A 204 -17.15 5.93 -14.84
N PHE A 205 -16.46 6.09 -13.71
CA PHE A 205 -17.12 6.36 -12.42
C PHE A 205 -17.98 7.63 -12.47
N LEU A 206 -17.44 8.73 -13.01
CA LEU A 206 -18.18 9.99 -13.13
C LEU A 206 -19.39 9.85 -14.05
N HIS A 207 -19.30 9.08 -15.14
CA HIS A 207 -20.43 8.88 -16.05
C HIS A 207 -21.55 8.02 -15.45
N GLU A 208 -21.21 7.07 -14.57
CA GLU A 208 -22.20 6.19 -13.93
C GLU A 208 -22.91 6.84 -12.73
N GLU A 209 -22.25 7.77 -12.03
CA GLU A 209 -22.77 8.34 -10.78
C GLU A 209 -23.18 9.84 -10.86
N LEU A 210 -22.74 10.59 -11.87
CA LEU A 210 -23.04 12.02 -12.05
C LEU A 210 -23.69 12.32 -13.42
#